data_AF-A0A7S0EBB7-F1
#
_entry.id   AF-A0A7S0EBB7-F1
#
_cell.length_a   1.000
_cell.length_b   1.000
_cell.length_c   1.000
_cell.angle_alpha   90.00
_cell.angle_beta   90.00
_cell.angle_gamma   90.00
#
_symmetry.space_group_name_H-M   'P 1'
#
loop_
_entity.id
_entity.type
_entity.pdbx_description
1 polymer ?
#
loop_
_entity_poly.entity_id
_entity_poly.type
_entity_poly.pdbx_seq_one_letter_code
_entity_poly.pdbx_strand_id
1 'polypeptide(L)'
;EENFGRFAVSFLEVMRRIDERVKEVVLAVKTWSKRRKINEAFRGTLNSFSLIIMVLFVLQRLDPPVLPNLFLPVLPLRGAAADRARRTRRRREVTFDPLKPMATIRGVDGQPKMVLYHQDVDLLRGWGSDNKQTAGEILLRFFGFFALEFDWSQECLSIRQGRARKVDDAAFPSLERFHVFIEDFLDESNNVARCVDESGREKIEKEFRRAYHTLCTNGDFEALLQDPDL
;
A
#
# COMPACT_ATOMS: atom_id res chain seq x y z
N GLU A 1 2.74 -1.83 -25.94
CA GLU A 1 3.34 -1.55 -24.61
C GLU A 1 2.73 -0.32 -23.95
N GLU A 2 1.50 0.06 -24.31
CA GLU A 2 0.82 1.18 -23.67
C GLU A 2 0.48 0.85 -22.21
N ASN A 3 1.09 1.65 -21.32
CA ASN A 3 0.44 2.25 -20.15
C ASN A 3 0.41 1.52 -18.79
N PHE A 4 1.34 0.59 -18.48
CA PHE A 4 1.51 0.08 -17.09
C PHE A 4 1.57 1.22 -16.05
N GLY A 5 2.45 2.21 -16.27
CA GLY A 5 2.59 3.35 -15.37
C GLY A 5 1.31 4.19 -15.24
N ARG A 6 0.54 4.33 -16.32
CA ARG A 6 -0.75 5.05 -16.30
C ARG A 6 -1.78 4.33 -15.42
N PHE A 7 -1.84 3.01 -15.47
CA PHE A 7 -2.78 2.24 -14.62
C PHE A 7 -2.40 2.31 -13.16
N ALA A 8 -1.10 2.21 -12.83
CA ALA A 8 -0.63 2.39 -11.47
C ALA A 8 -0.98 3.80 -10.94
N VAL A 9 -0.70 4.85 -11.72
CA VAL A 9 -1.06 6.23 -11.35
C VAL A 9 -2.57 6.39 -11.17
N SER A 10 -3.39 5.84 -12.07
CA SER A 10 -4.84 5.88 -11.97
C SER A 10 -5.35 5.18 -10.71
N PHE A 11 -4.82 4.00 -10.38
CA PHE A 11 -5.18 3.26 -9.17
C PHE A 11 -4.84 4.06 -7.91
N LEU A 12 -3.64 4.64 -7.84
CA LEU A 12 -3.22 5.46 -6.70
C LEU A 12 -4.09 6.72 -6.54
N GLU A 13 -4.53 7.33 -7.64
CA GLU A 13 -5.44 8.47 -7.60
C GLU A 13 -6.84 8.07 -7.10
N VAL A 14 -7.34 6.89 -7.49
CA VAL A 14 -8.58 6.34 -6.93
C VAL A 14 -8.46 6.18 -5.42
N MET A 15 -7.39 5.54 -4.93
CA MET A 15 -7.17 5.34 -3.48
C MET A 15 -7.12 6.67 -2.72
N ARG A 16 -6.43 7.67 -3.27
CA ARG A 16 -6.33 9.02 -2.68
C ARG A 16 -7.67 9.76 -2.63
N ARG A 17 -8.57 9.51 -3.59
CA ARG A 17 -9.90 10.15 -3.62
C ARG A 17 -10.94 9.44 -2.73
N ILE A 18 -10.67 8.20 -2.32
CA ILE A 18 -11.52 7.46 -1.37
C ILE A 18 -11.42 8.08 0.03
N ASP A 19 -10.18 8.35 0.49
CA ASP A 19 -9.91 8.91 1.82
C ASP A 19 -8.70 9.86 1.78
N GLU A 20 -8.83 11.05 2.37
CA GLU A 20 -7.81 12.10 2.30
C GLU A 20 -6.55 11.77 3.11
N ARG A 21 -6.67 10.95 4.16
CA ARG A 21 -5.55 10.54 5.03
C ARG A 21 -4.47 9.77 4.25
N VAL A 22 -4.83 9.18 3.11
CA VAL A 22 -3.86 8.55 2.18
C VAL A 22 -2.77 9.53 1.78
N LYS A 23 -3.16 10.75 1.37
CA LYS A 23 -2.20 11.77 0.93
C LYS A 23 -1.27 12.19 2.07
N GLU A 24 -1.82 12.38 3.25
CA GLU A 24 -1.09 12.82 4.44
C GLU A 24 -0.04 11.79 4.86
N VAL A 25 -0.44 10.53 5.01
CA VAL A 25 0.45 9.44 5.41
C VAL A 25 1.50 9.15 4.34
N VAL A 26 1.12 9.13 3.06
CA VAL A 26 2.09 8.95 1.96
C VAL A 26 3.13 10.07 1.96
N LEU A 27 2.72 11.33 2.15
CA LEU A 27 3.64 12.45 2.18
C LEU A 27 4.59 12.37 3.39
N ALA A 28 4.05 12.03 4.56
CA ALA A 28 4.84 11.86 5.79
C ALA A 28 5.89 10.75 5.61
N VAL A 29 5.48 9.56 5.17
CA VAL A 29 6.38 8.40 4.95
C VAL A 29 7.42 8.70 3.86
N LYS A 30 7.04 9.36 2.76
CA LYS A 30 7.99 9.73 1.71
C LYS A 30 9.00 10.77 2.17
N THR A 31 8.58 11.71 3.00
CA THR A 31 9.47 12.76 3.53
C THR A 31 10.47 12.16 4.50
N TRP A 32 10.00 11.34 5.44
CA TRP A 32 10.83 10.55 6.34
C TRP A 32 11.84 9.71 5.55
N SER A 33 11.38 8.84 4.64
CA SER A 33 12.26 7.89 3.94
C SER A 33 13.35 8.55 3.10
N LYS A 34 13.07 9.73 2.52
CA LYS A 34 14.08 10.55 1.84
C LYS A 34 15.11 11.09 2.82
N ARG A 35 14.69 11.67 3.95
CA ARG A 35 15.61 12.16 5.00
C ARG A 35 16.47 11.03 5.57
N ARG A 36 15.94 9.80 5.63
CA ARG A 36 16.65 8.61 6.10
C ARG A 36 17.50 7.92 5.03
N LYS A 37 17.51 8.42 3.79
CA LYS A 37 18.25 7.83 2.66
C LYS A 37 17.90 6.35 2.46
N ILE A 38 16.61 6.00 2.58
CA ILE A 38 16.04 4.66 2.32
C ILE A 38 14.98 4.69 1.21
N ASN A 39 14.94 5.77 0.43
CA ASN A 39 14.07 5.98 -0.74
C ASN A 39 14.92 6.34 -1.97
N GLU A 40 15.95 5.54 -2.25
CA GLU A 40 16.95 5.73 -3.31
C GLU A 40 17.19 4.38 -4.00
N ALA A 41 16.34 4.04 -4.97
CA ALA A 41 16.34 2.74 -5.65
C ALA A 41 17.70 2.38 -6.28
N PHE A 42 18.40 3.37 -6.86
CA PHE A 42 19.72 3.18 -7.45
C PHE A 42 20.83 2.90 -6.41
N ARG A 43 20.54 3.07 -5.12
CA ARG A 43 21.43 2.77 -3.99
C ARG A 43 20.96 1.55 -3.19
N GLY A 44 20.20 0.65 -3.81
CA GLY A 44 19.80 -0.58 -3.14
C GLY A 44 18.68 -0.43 -2.12
N THR A 45 17.95 0.69 -2.08
CA THR A 45 16.85 0.92 -1.10
C THR A 45 15.48 1.00 -1.77
N LEU A 46 14.41 1.26 -1.00
CA LEU A 46 13.05 1.29 -1.54
C LEU A 46 12.91 2.35 -2.63
N ASN A 47 12.03 2.10 -3.58
CA ASN A 47 11.53 3.14 -4.46
C ASN A 47 10.22 3.73 -3.89
N SER A 48 9.79 4.87 -4.45
CA SER A 48 8.57 5.53 -4.00
C SER A 48 7.30 4.71 -4.24
N PHE A 49 7.28 3.82 -5.23
CA PHE A 49 6.12 2.97 -5.51
C PHE A 49 5.94 1.88 -4.43
N SER A 50 7.04 1.23 -4.02
CA SER A 50 7.08 0.31 -2.88
C SER A 50 6.53 0.96 -1.60
N LEU A 51 6.99 2.16 -1.26
CA LEU A 51 6.53 2.89 -0.07
C LEU A 51 5.02 3.19 -0.11
N ILE A 52 4.50 3.56 -1.29
CA ILE A 52 3.07 3.83 -1.45
C ILE A 52 2.26 2.53 -1.23
N ILE A 53 2.68 1.41 -1.83
CA ILE A 53 2.02 0.11 -1.63
C ILE A 53 2.03 -0.29 -0.15
N MET A 54 3.13 -0.08 0.56
CA MET A 54 3.22 -0.35 2.00
C MET A 54 2.22 0.50 2.81
N VAL A 55 2.05 1.78 2.48
CA VAL A 55 1.06 2.65 3.14
C VAL A 55 -0.36 2.18 2.85
N LEU A 56 -0.68 1.89 1.58
CA LEU A 56 -2.00 1.39 1.19
C LEU A 56 -2.34 0.08 1.91
N PHE A 57 -1.36 -0.81 2.02
CA PHE A 57 -1.50 -2.08 2.75
C PHE A 57 -1.90 -1.87 4.20
N VAL A 58 -1.22 -0.99 4.93
CA VAL A 58 -1.55 -0.70 6.33
C VAL A 58 -2.95 -0.12 6.43
N LEU A 59 -3.31 0.84 5.59
CA LEU A 59 -4.64 1.47 5.58
C LEU A 59 -5.78 0.48 5.30
N GLN A 60 -5.53 -0.57 4.51
CA GLN A 60 -6.49 -1.65 4.26
C GLN A 60 -6.65 -2.61 5.45
N ARG A 61 -5.66 -2.69 6.34
CA ARG A 61 -5.62 -3.62 7.47
C ARG A 61 -5.96 -3.00 8.82
N LEU A 62 -6.12 -1.69 8.90
CA LEU A 62 -6.62 -1.04 10.10
C LEU A 62 -8.00 -1.60 10.48
N ASP A 63 -8.34 -1.50 11.76
CA ASP A 63 -9.66 -1.88 12.27
C ASP A 63 -10.27 -0.71 13.06
N PRO A 64 -11.32 -0.05 12.54
CA PRO A 64 -11.92 -0.25 11.22
C PRO A 64 -10.97 0.11 10.06
N PRO A 65 -11.11 -0.46 8.85
CA PRO A 65 -10.23 -0.14 7.73
C PRO A 65 -10.48 1.27 7.19
N VAL A 66 -9.39 1.95 6.77
CA VAL A 66 -9.47 3.27 6.12
C VAL A 66 -9.67 3.13 4.62
N LEU A 67 -9.03 2.13 4.00
CA LEU A 67 -9.17 1.84 2.58
C LEU A 67 -9.84 0.49 2.33
N PRO A 68 -10.66 0.38 1.27
CA PRO A 68 -11.15 -0.89 0.79
C PRO A 68 -10.05 -1.70 0.08
N ASN A 69 -10.24 -3.01 0.02
CA ASN A 69 -9.58 -3.83 -0.98
C ASN A 69 -10.39 -3.80 -2.29
N LEU A 70 -9.92 -3.03 -3.27
CA LEU A 70 -10.59 -2.84 -4.57
C LEU A 70 -10.52 -4.07 -5.49
N PHE A 71 -9.80 -5.12 -5.10
CA PHE A 71 -9.69 -6.37 -5.85
C PHE A 71 -10.66 -7.46 -5.37
N LEU A 72 -11.45 -7.19 -4.32
CA LEU A 72 -12.46 -8.12 -3.86
C LEU A 72 -13.54 -8.34 -4.93
N PRO A 73 -14.01 -9.59 -5.16
CA PRO A 73 -15.13 -9.85 -6.06
C PRO A 73 -16.39 -9.07 -5.68
N VAL A 74 -16.57 -8.87 -4.37
CA VAL A 74 -17.68 -8.14 -3.76
C VAL A 74 -17.09 -7.17 -2.74
N LEU A 75 -17.29 -5.87 -2.97
CA LEU A 75 -16.84 -4.82 -2.06
C LEU A 75 -18.00 -4.37 -1.14
N PRO A 76 -17.95 -4.62 0.18
CA PRO A 76 -18.98 -4.17 1.09
C PRO A 76 -18.94 -2.64 1.21
N LEU A 77 -20.10 -1.98 1.09
CA LEU A 77 -20.22 -0.55 1.37
C LEU A 77 -20.29 -0.32 2.88
N ARG A 78 -19.51 0.66 3.37
CA ARG A 78 -19.44 1.05 4.78
C ARG A 78 -19.39 2.57 4.93
N GLY A 79 -19.56 3.08 6.15
CA GLY A 79 -19.52 4.50 6.45
C GLY A 79 -20.37 5.39 5.53
N ALA A 80 -19.82 6.54 5.15
CA ALA A 80 -20.49 7.52 4.29
C ALA A 80 -20.85 6.97 2.90
N ALA A 81 -20.11 5.96 2.40
CA ALA A 81 -20.43 5.28 1.15
C ALA A 81 -21.73 4.47 1.27
N ALA A 82 -21.95 3.79 2.40
CA ALA A 82 -23.19 3.07 2.67
C ALA A 82 -24.39 4.04 2.77
N ASP A 83 -24.21 5.17 3.46
CA ASP A 83 -25.26 6.21 3.57
C ASP A 83 -25.63 6.80 2.21
N ARG A 84 -24.62 7.08 1.36
CA ARG A 84 -24.84 7.60 0.00
C ARG A 84 -25.64 6.62 -0.84
N ALA A 85 -25.28 5.34 -0.82
CA ALA A 85 -25.98 4.30 -1.57
C ALA A 85 -27.46 4.14 -1.14
N ARG A 86 -27.76 4.29 0.17
CA ARG A 86 -29.15 4.28 0.67
C ARG A 86 -29.97 5.46 0.15
N ARG A 87 -29.36 6.65 0.03
CA ARG A 87 -30.05 7.87 -0.44
C ARG A 87 -30.32 7.86 -1.94
N THR A 88 -29.43 7.27 -2.74
CA THR A 88 -29.58 7.24 -4.21
C THR A 88 -30.48 6.11 -4.71
N ARG A 89 -30.73 5.05 -3.91
CA ARG A 89 -31.55 3.90 -4.35
C ARG A 89 -33.03 4.00 -3.97
N ARG A 90 -33.84 4.46 -4.93
CA ARG A 90 -35.29 4.20 -5.03
C ARG A 90 -35.65 3.01 -5.95
N ARG A 91 -34.68 2.19 -6.41
CA ARG A 91 -34.91 1.01 -7.25
C ARG A 91 -34.01 -0.16 -6.86
N ARG A 92 -34.62 -1.36 -6.97
CA ARG A 92 -34.18 -2.71 -6.58
C ARG A 92 -32.74 -3.07 -7.00
N GLU A 93 -32.07 -3.82 -6.13
CA GLU A 93 -30.94 -4.73 -6.35
C GLU A 93 -29.91 -4.39 -7.44
N VAL A 94 -28.86 -3.66 -7.07
CA VAL A 94 -27.54 -3.77 -7.72
C VAL A 94 -26.46 -3.65 -6.64
N THR A 95 -26.38 -4.56 -5.68
CA THR A 95 -25.50 -4.40 -4.49
C THR A 95 -23.99 -4.31 -4.77
N PHE A 96 -23.51 -4.35 -6.02
CA PHE A 96 -22.09 -4.43 -6.36
C PHE A 96 -21.73 -3.60 -7.62
N ASP A 97 -20.59 -2.90 -7.59
CA ASP A 97 -19.88 -2.44 -8.80
C ASP A 97 -19.20 -3.70 -9.38
N PRO A 98 -19.57 -4.21 -10.57
CA PRO A 98 -18.88 -5.36 -11.13
C PRO A 98 -17.44 -4.94 -11.46
N LEU A 99 -16.45 -5.80 -11.18
CA LEU A 99 -15.07 -5.58 -11.60
C LEU A 99 -15.04 -5.33 -13.12
N LYS A 100 -14.72 -4.10 -13.54
CA LYS A 100 -14.69 -3.74 -14.96
C LYS A 100 -13.30 -4.03 -15.54
N PRO A 101 -13.17 -4.83 -16.61
CA PRO A 101 -11.90 -5.03 -17.29
C PRO A 101 -11.43 -3.69 -17.85
N MET A 102 -10.35 -3.18 -17.29
CA MET A 102 -9.79 -1.88 -17.69
C MET A 102 -8.86 -2.01 -18.87
N ALA A 103 -8.00 -3.03 -18.82
CA ALA A 103 -6.95 -3.25 -19.78
C ALA A 103 -6.34 -4.64 -19.58
N THR A 104 -5.66 -5.11 -20.62
CA THR A 104 -4.72 -6.22 -20.53
C THR A 104 -3.31 -5.65 -20.57
N ILE A 105 -2.54 -5.87 -19.52
CA ILE A 105 -1.10 -5.58 -19.52
C ILE A 105 -0.32 -6.84 -19.89
N ARG A 106 0.92 -6.68 -20.33
CA ARG A 106 1.85 -7.79 -20.47
C ARG A 106 2.66 -7.88 -19.19
N GLY A 107 2.56 -8.99 -18.47
CA GLY A 107 3.31 -9.25 -17.25
C GLY A 107 4.79 -9.46 -17.52
N VAL A 108 5.60 -9.45 -16.46
CA VAL A 108 7.04 -9.72 -16.53
C VAL A 108 7.34 -11.16 -16.95
N ASP A 109 6.40 -12.07 -16.72
CA ASP A 109 6.39 -13.45 -17.24
C ASP A 109 6.03 -13.54 -18.74
N GLY A 110 5.77 -12.40 -19.39
CA GLY A 110 5.35 -12.30 -20.79
C GLY A 110 3.87 -12.61 -21.03
N GLN A 111 3.13 -13.04 -20.00
CA GLN A 111 1.73 -13.43 -20.11
C GLN A 111 0.78 -12.21 -20.04
N PRO A 112 -0.37 -12.25 -20.73
CA PRO A 112 -1.38 -11.22 -20.58
C PRO A 112 -2.01 -11.27 -19.18
N LYS A 113 -2.09 -10.13 -18.49
CA LYS A 113 -2.76 -9.97 -17.19
C LYS A 113 -3.91 -8.96 -17.34
N MET A 114 -5.12 -9.36 -16.96
CA MET A 114 -6.28 -8.47 -16.98
C MET A 114 -6.31 -7.60 -15.71
N VAL A 115 -6.40 -6.29 -15.87
CA VAL A 115 -6.50 -5.33 -14.77
C VAL A 115 -7.96 -5.12 -14.40
N LEU A 116 -8.32 -5.52 -13.17
CA LEU A 116 -9.67 -5.51 -12.63
C LEU A 116 -9.66 -4.97 -11.21
N TYR A 117 -10.31 -3.83 -10.98
CA TYR A 117 -10.58 -3.30 -9.62
C TYR A 117 -11.79 -2.35 -9.63
N HIS A 118 -12.42 -2.16 -8.46
CA HIS A 118 -13.54 -1.22 -8.28
C HIS A 118 -13.12 0.23 -8.52
N GLN A 119 -13.89 1.01 -9.28
CA GLN A 119 -13.47 2.35 -9.73
C GLN A 119 -14.47 3.47 -9.47
N ASP A 120 -15.66 3.17 -8.96
CA ASP A 120 -16.66 4.19 -8.66
C ASP A 120 -16.24 5.02 -7.42
N VAL A 121 -15.33 5.98 -7.65
CA VAL A 121 -14.81 6.87 -6.61
C VAL A 121 -15.91 7.69 -5.96
N ASP A 122 -16.94 8.08 -6.72
CA ASP A 122 -18.03 8.88 -6.19
C ASP A 122 -18.95 8.05 -5.29
N LEU A 123 -19.07 6.74 -5.52
CA LEU A 123 -19.67 5.83 -4.55
C LEU A 123 -18.76 5.59 -3.34
N LEU A 124 -17.45 5.40 -3.54
CA LEU A 124 -16.50 5.00 -2.50
C LEU A 124 -15.93 6.14 -1.65
N ARG A 125 -16.18 7.41 -2.01
CA ARG A 125 -15.70 8.55 -1.22
C ARG A 125 -16.22 8.49 0.22
N GLY A 126 -15.31 8.54 1.19
CA GLY A 126 -15.63 8.44 2.61
C GLY A 126 -15.95 7.01 3.07
N TRP A 127 -15.56 5.98 2.31
CA TRP A 127 -15.73 4.58 2.69
C TRP A 127 -15.10 4.26 4.06
N GLY A 128 -13.93 4.83 4.35
CA GLY A 128 -13.19 4.67 5.61
C GLY A 128 -13.67 5.56 6.76
N SER A 129 -14.84 6.21 6.66
CA SER A 129 -15.30 7.20 7.65
C SER A 129 -15.57 6.62 9.04
N ASP A 130 -15.73 5.30 9.15
CA ASP A 130 -15.92 4.61 10.43
C ASP A 130 -14.62 4.57 11.25
N ASN A 131 -13.46 4.59 10.58
CA ASN A 131 -12.17 4.75 11.25
C ASN A 131 -11.96 6.23 11.63
N LYS A 132 -11.73 6.49 12.93
CA LYS A 132 -11.52 7.84 13.48
C LYS A 132 -10.06 8.18 13.78
N GLN A 133 -9.13 7.30 13.44
CA GLN A 133 -7.70 7.56 13.63
C GLN A 133 -7.26 8.75 12.77
N THR A 134 -6.48 9.61 13.39
CA THR A 134 -5.74 10.70 12.75
C THR A 134 -4.60 10.15 11.89
N ALA A 135 -4.06 10.96 10.98
CA ALA A 135 -2.90 10.56 10.20
C ALA A 135 -1.67 10.24 11.07
N GLY A 136 -1.50 10.91 12.22
CA GLY A 136 -0.43 10.62 13.18
C GLY A 136 -0.57 9.24 13.83
N GLU A 137 -1.77 8.86 14.25
CA GLU A 137 -2.04 7.52 14.80
C GLU A 137 -1.85 6.43 13.74
N ILE A 138 -2.26 6.70 12.50
CA ILE A 138 -2.02 5.78 11.37
C ILE A 138 -0.53 5.66 11.09
N LEU A 139 0.22 6.76 11.14
CA LEU A 139 1.67 6.75 10.94
C LEU A 139 2.38 5.90 12.02
N LEU A 140 1.95 6.00 13.28
CA LEU A 140 2.43 5.14 14.35
C LEU A 140 2.14 3.66 14.07
N ARG A 141 0.93 3.33 13.59
CA ARG A 141 0.59 1.96 13.18
C ARG A 141 1.41 1.47 11.99
N PHE A 142 1.69 2.34 11.01
CA PHE A 142 2.54 2.03 9.88
C PHE A 142 3.94 1.63 10.33
N PHE A 143 4.59 2.44 11.19
CA PHE A 143 5.91 2.10 11.70
C PHE A 143 5.87 0.86 12.61
N GLY A 144 4.85 0.72 13.45
CA GLY A 144 4.70 -0.44 14.35
C GLY A 144 4.60 -1.76 13.60
N PHE A 145 3.77 -1.82 12.56
CA PHE A 145 3.61 -3.03 11.74
C PHE A 145 4.95 -3.46 11.14
N PHE A 146 5.67 -2.53 10.49
CA PHE A 146 6.93 -2.83 9.82
C PHE A 146 8.13 -2.99 10.75
N ALA A 147 8.05 -2.49 11.99
CA ALA A 147 9.09 -2.66 12.99
C ALA A 147 8.95 -3.97 13.76
N LEU A 148 7.72 -4.44 14.01
CA LEU A 148 7.44 -5.49 14.99
C LEU A 148 6.72 -6.72 14.41
N GLU A 149 5.93 -6.57 13.35
CA GLU A 149 5.02 -7.63 12.87
C GLU A 149 5.45 -8.24 11.54
N PHE A 150 5.95 -7.43 10.61
CA PHE A 150 6.32 -7.88 9.26
C PHE A 150 7.68 -8.57 9.24
N ASP A 151 7.73 -9.81 8.77
CA ASP A 151 9.00 -10.51 8.52
C ASP A 151 9.53 -10.16 7.14
N TRP A 152 10.43 -9.17 7.09
CA TRP A 152 11.05 -8.66 5.87
C TRP A 152 11.72 -9.72 4.99
N SER A 153 12.15 -10.84 5.58
CA SER A 153 12.88 -11.89 4.88
C SER A 153 11.97 -13.03 4.39
N GLN A 154 10.84 -13.23 5.05
CA GLN A 154 9.96 -14.38 4.81
C GLN A 154 8.56 -14.01 4.31
N GLU A 155 8.16 -12.74 4.34
CA GLU A 155 6.83 -12.31 3.95
C GLU A 155 6.80 -11.40 2.72
N CYS A 156 5.78 -11.59 1.90
CA CYS A 156 5.42 -10.76 0.76
C CYS A 156 4.15 -9.96 1.06
N LEU A 157 4.23 -8.64 0.93
CA LEU A 157 3.07 -7.75 1.03
C LEU A 157 2.21 -7.83 -0.24
N SER A 158 0.90 -8.01 -0.07
CA SER A 158 -0.06 -7.93 -1.17
C SER A 158 -1.28 -7.10 -0.78
N ILE A 159 -1.47 -5.95 -1.43
CA ILE A 159 -2.71 -5.15 -1.32
C ILE A 159 -3.87 -5.78 -2.09
N ARG A 160 -3.57 -6.68 -3.03
CA ARG A 160 -4.56 -7.43 -3.80
C ARG A 160 -5.23 -8.49 -2.93
N GLN A 161 -4.44 -9.19 -2.13
CA GLN A 161 -4.92 -10.18 -1.16
C GLN A 161 -5.26 -9.56 0.20
N GLY A 162 -4.82 -8.33 0.47
CA GLY A 162 -5.05 -7.62 1.74
C GLY A 162 -4.30 -8.23 2.93
N ARG A 163 -3.23 -9.00 2.69
CA ARG A 163 -2.44 -9.69 3.72
C ARG A 163 -0.97 -9.80 3.34
N ALA A 164 -0.11 -9.90 4.36
CA ALA A 164 1.24 -10.41 4.18
C ALA A 164 1.16 -11.95 4.12
N ARG A 165 1.89 -12.56 3.19
CA ARG A 165 1.94 -14.03 3.05
C ARG A 165 3.37 -14.48 3.10
N LYS A 166 3.62 -15.71 3.56
CA LYS A 166 4.95 -16.31 3.40
C LYS A 166 5.33 -16.33 1.93
N VAL A 167 6.59 -16.02 1.68
CA VAL A 167 7.21 -16.08 0.37
C VAL A 167 7.30 -17.55 -0.05
N ASP A 168 6.87 -17.83 -1.28
CA ASP A 168 6.95 -19.16 -1.88
C ASP A 168 7.57 -19.05 -3.29
N ASP A 169 8.31 -20.08 -3.71
CA ASP A 169 8.99 -20.15 -5.02
C ASP A 169 8.00 -20.03 -6.20
N ALA A 170 6.71 -20.31 -5.96
CA ALA A 170 5.67 -20.20 -6.98
C ALA A 170 5.28 -18.73 -7.26
N ALA A 171 5.42 -17.84 -6.28
CA ALA A 171 5.02 -16.43 -6.39
C ALA A 171 6.06 -15.56 -7.10
N PHE A 172 7.36 -15.85 -6.95
CA PHE A 172 8.41 -15.07 -7.60
C PHE A 172 9.51 -16.00 -8.16
N PRO A 173 9.67 -16.08 -9.48
CA PRO A 173 10.84 -16.75 -10.05
C PRO A 173 12.14 -16.08 -9.53
N SER A 174 13.14 -16.88 -9.18
CA SER A 174 14.44 -16.40 -8.67
C SER A 174 14.37 -15.60 -7.36
N LEU A 175 13.58 -16.08 -6.39
CA LEU A 175 13.47 -15.52 -5.05
C LEU A 175 14.81 -15.22 -4.37
N GLU A 176 15.82 -16.06 -4.62
CA GLU A 176 17.15 -15.95 -4.04
C GLU A 176 17.86 -14.63 -4.37
N ARG A 177 17.37 -13.88 -5.38
CA ARG A 177 17.91 -12.60 -5.81
C ARG A 177 17.29 -11.39 -5.12
N PHE A 178 16.21 -11.60 -4.36
CA PHE A 178 15.45 -10.52 -3.74
C PHE A 178 15.60 -10.54 -2.23
N HIS A 179 15.64 -9.33 -1.65
CA HIS A 179 15.79 -9.17 -0.20
C HIS A 179 14.51 -8.63 0.47
N VAL A 180 13.62 -8.00 -0.30
CA VAL A 180 12.32 -7.50 0.18
C VAL A 180 11.25 -7.87 -0.83
N PHE A 181 10.09 -8.32 -0.36
CA PHE A 181 9.01 -8.83 -1.21
C PHE A 181 7.76 -7.98 -1.10
N ILE A 182 7.46 -7.26 -2.17
CA ILE A 182 6.23 -6.48 -2.30
C ILE A 182 5.63 -6.80 -3.66
N GLU A 183 4.45 -7.44 -3.64
CA GLU A 183 3.72 -7.80 -4.84
C GLU A 183 3.27 -6.55 -5.60
N ASP A 184 3.46 -6.56 -6.90
CA ASP A 184 2.84 -5.61 -7.80
C ASP A 184 1.35 -5.96 -7.98
N PHE A 185 0.47 -5.04 -7.60
CA PHE A 185 -0.97 -5.27 -7.64
C PHE A 185 -1.55 -5.38 -9.06
N LEU A 186 -0.79 -4.99 -10.09
CA LEU A 186 -1.18 -5.19 -11.50
C LEU A 186 -0.60 -6.47 -12.09
N ASP A 187 0.53 -6.95 -11.58
CA ASP A 187 1.24 -8.13 -12.07
C ASP A 187 1.83 -8.93 -10.91
N GLU A 188 1.10 -9.95 -10.45
CA GLU A 188 1.49 -10.74 -9.27
C GLU A 188 2.85 -11.46 -9.41
N SER A 189 3.34 -11.63 -10.64
CA SER A 189 4.66 -12.21 -10.90
C SER A 189 5.81 -11.21 -10.72
N ASN A 190 5.49 -9.95 -10.46
CA ASN A 190 6.44 -8.87 -10.30
C ASN A 190 6.64 -8.46 -8.83
N ASN A 191 7.90 -8.36 -8.41
CA ASN A 191 8.31 -7.73 -7.17
C ASN A 191 8.67 -6.24 -7.39
N VAL A 192 7.90 -5.33 -6.80
CA VAL A 192 8.17 -3.88 -6.92
C VAL A 192 9.38 -3.43 -6.10
N ALA A 193 9.82 -4.23 -5.12
CA ALA A 193 10.98 -3.96 -4.28
C ALA A 193 12.26 -4.64 -4.78
N ARG A 194 12.28 -5.15 -6.01
CA ARG A 194 13.43 -5.85 -6.62
C ARG A 194 14.76 -5.09 -6.65
N CYS A 195 14.73 -3.77 -6.48
CA CYS A 195 15.93 -2.92 -6.40
C CYS A 195 16.59 -2.96 -5.02
N VAL A 196 15.94 -3.51 -4.00
CA VAL A 196 16.48 -3.54 -2.65
C VAL A 196 17.54 -4.64 -2.56
N ASP A 197 18.76 -4.27 -2.19
CA ASP A 197 19.84 -5.20 -1.91
C ASP A 197 19.89 -5.58 -0.41
N GLU A 198 20.80 -6.47 -0.04
CA GLU A 198 20.93 -6.95 1.34
C GLU A 198 21.20 -5.82 2.33
N SER A 199 22.16 -4.94 2.03
CA SER A 199 22.52 -3.81 2.89
C SER A 199 21.38 -2.80 3.01
N GLY A 200 20.69 -2.56 1.90
CA GLY A 200 19.50 -1.73 1.84
C GLY A 200 18.38 -2.27 2.73
N ARG A 201 18.11 -3.58 2.69
CA ARG A 201 17.14 -4.23 3.58
C ARG A 201 17.50 -4.00 5.05
N GLU A 202 18.73 -4.29 5.45
CA GLU A 202 19.18 -4.08 6.85
C GLU A 202 18.98 -2.63 7.31
N LYS A 203 19.34 -1.67 6.45
CA LYS A 203 19.14 -0.25 6.72
C LYS A 203 17.66 0.11 6.85
N ILE A 204 16.81 -0.39 5.96
CA ILE A 204 15.37 -0.20 6.00
C ILE A 204 14.81 -0.73 7.32
N GLU A 205 15.10 -1.98 7.68
CA GLU A 205 14.63 -2.61 8.92
C GLU A 205 15.02 -1.81 10.16
N LYS A 206 16.29 -1.39 10.24
CA LYS A 206 16.80 -0.57 11.34
C LYS A 206 16.06 0.76 11.45
N GLU A 207 15.80 1.43 10.32
CA GLU A 207 15.11 2.71 10.31
C GLU A 207 13.63 2.61 10.67
N PHE A 208 12.94 1.54 10.27
CA PHE A 208 11.57 1.29 10.73
C PHE A 208 11.49 1.09 12.25
N ARG A 209 12.41 0.29 12.82
CA ARG A 209 12.50 0.11 14.29
C ARG A 209 12.81 1.42 15.01
N ARG A 210 13.76 2.20 14.50
CA ARG A 210 14.10 3.53 15.06
C ARG A 210 12.90 4.46 15.03
N ALA A 211 12.23 4.57 13.88
CA ALA A 211 11.07 5.45 13.71
C ALA A 211 9.94 5.10 14.67
N TYR A 212 9.63 3.80 14.79
CA TYR A 212 8.64 3.32 15.75
C TYR A 212 9.01 3.68 17.20
N HIS A 213 10.23 3.36 17.62
CA HIS A 213 10.71 3.67 18.97
C HIS A 213 10.65 5.18 19.25
N THR A 214 11.08 6.02 18.30
CA THR A 214 11.08 7.48 18.43
C THR A 214 9.68 8.01 18.71
N LEU A 215 8.67 7.55 17.97
CA LEU A 215 7.29 7.98 18.20
C LEU A 215 6.71 7.45 19.52
N CYS A 216 7.11 6.25 19.96
CA CYS A 216 6.67 5.70 21.24
C CYS A 216 7.24 6.46 22.45
N THR A 217 8.41 7.09 22.33
CA THR A 217 9.07 7.82 23.42
C THR A 217 8.73 9.31 23.46
N ASN A 218 7.49 9.69 23.08
CA ASN A 218 7.03 11.08 22.94
C ASN A 218 7.75 11.91 21.86
N GLY A 219 8.42 11.27 20.90
CA GLY A 219 8.97 11.97 19.73
C GLY A 219 7.85 12.48 18.82
N ASP A 220 8.05 13.67 18.26
CA ASP A 220 7.18 14.23 17.23
C ASP A 220 7.64 13.82 15.82
N PHE A 221 6.95 14.34 14.80
CA PHE A 221 7.31 14.07 13.41
C PHE A 221 8.70 14.63 13.04
N GLU A 222 9.14 15.73 13.64
CA GLU A 222 10.46 16.31 13.36
C GLU A 222 11.60 15.41 13.87
N ALA A 223 11.41 14.77 15.03
CA ALA A 223 12.34 13.76 15.55
C ALA A 223 12.53 12.56 14.60
N LEU A 224 11.53 12.26 13.76
CA LEU A 224 11.69 11.24 12.71
C LEU A 224 12.64 11.70 11.59
N LEU A 225 12.75 13.00 11.33
CA LEU A 225 13.49 13.55 10.19
C LEU A 225 14.97 13.83 10.49
N GLN A 226 15.36 13.89 11.76
CA GLN A 226 16.74 14.18 12.21
C GLN A 226 17.72 13.10 11.76
N ASP A 227 18.66 13.44 10.85
CA ASP A 227 19.72 12.55 10.30
C ASP A 227 20.43 11.77 11.44
N PRO A 228 20.67 10.45 11.35
CA PRO A 228 21.32 9.74 12.46
C PRO A 228 22.82 10.09 12.58
N ASP A 229 23.39 10.75 11.57
CA ASP A 229 24.81 11.08 11.48
C ASP A 229 25.11 12.54 11.93
N LEU A 230 24.13 13.24 12.51
CA LEU A 230 24.26 14.59 13.09
C LEU A 230 23.97 14.59 14.60
#